data_AF-R9LQS5-F1
#
_entry.id   AF-R9LQS5-F1
#
_cell.length_a   1.000
_cell.length_b   1.000
_cell.length_c   1.000
_cell.angle_alpha   90.00
_cell.angle_beta   90.00
_cell.angle_gamma   90.00
#
_symmetry.space_group_name_H-M   'P 1'
#
loop_
_entity.id
_entity.type
_entity.pdbx_description
1 polymer ?
#
loop_
_entity_poly.entity_id
_entity_poly.type
_entity_poly.pdbx_seq_one_letter_code
_entity_poly.pdbx_strand_id
1 'polypeptide(L)'
;MHEYRLLCEAQALKNVDLDYRIHELAYASNKASLRDKKGRLIYAKFTKLYDYERALDRLKKKQTKKKEMSPQLEAYKRFLAQKNKGGDGS
;
A
#
# COMPACT_ATOMS: atom_id res chain seq x y z
N MET A 1 20.61 -3.66 -5.30
CA MET A 1 19.24 -3.91 -4.77
C MET A 1 18.65 -2.76 -3.95
N HIS A 2 19.44 -1.94 -3.25
CA HIS A 2 18.92 -0.83 -2.44
C HIS A 2 18.29 0.30 -3.29
N GLU A 3 19.02 0.77 -4.31
CA GLU A 3 18.56 1.82 -5.23
C GLU A 3 17.25 1.46 -5.94
N TYR A 4 17.14 0.24 -6.47
CA TYR A 4 15.91 -0.28 -7.06
C TYR A 4 14.72 -0.21 -6.08
N ARG A 5 14.94 -0.53 -4.80
CA ARG A 5 13.90 -0.47 -3.77
C ARG A 5 13.46 0.97 -3.51
N LEU A 6 14.41 1.90 -3.42
CA LEU A 6 14.12 3.34 -3.29
C LEU A 6 13.31 3.87 -4.48
N LEU A 7 13.66 3.45 -5.71
CA LEU A 7 12.91 3.83 -6.90
C LEU A 7 11.48 3.28 -6.88
N CYS A 8 11.27 2.03 -6.45
CA CYS A 8 9.94 1.47 -6.29
C CYS A 8 9.13 2.20 -5.20
N GLU A 9 9.76 2.56 -4.08
CA GLU A 9 9.12 3.32 -3.01
C GLU A 9 8.72 4.73 -3.48
N ALA A 10 9.61 5.42 -4.18
CA ALA A 10 9.35 6.72 -4.77
C ALA A 10 8.20 6.66 -5.79
N GLN A 11 8.18 5.63 -6.64
CA GLN A 11 7.09 5.45 -7.60
C GLN A 11 5.75 5.17 -6.90
N ALA A 12 5.76 4.39 -5.83
CA ALA A 12 4.55 4.11 -5.08
C ALA A 12 3.99 5.36 -4.39
N LEU A 13 4.85 6.23 -3.87
CA LEU A 13 4.46 7.54 -3.32
C LEU A 13 3.88 8.45 -4.40
N LYS A 14 4.53 8.54 -5.57
CA LYS A 14 4.01 9.31 -6.72
C LYS A 14 2.61 8.88 -7.13
N ASN A 15 2.31 7.58 -7.05
CA ASN A 15 0.96 7.09 -7.36
C ASN A 15 -0.07 7.57 -6.33
N VAL A 16 0.26 7.63 -5.04
CA VAL A 16 -0.64 8.19 -4.01
C VAL A 16 -0.90 9.67 -4.26
N ASP A 17 0.12 10.43 -4.65
CA ASP A 17 -0.01 11.84 -5.01
C ASP A 17 -0.90 12.05 -6.25
N LEU A 18 -0.77 11.16 -7.24
CA LEU A 18 -1.59 11.19 -8.43
C LEU A 18 -3.06 10.90 -8.10
N ASP A 19 -3.32 9.87 -7.29
CA ASP A 19 -4.68 9.53 -6.83
C ASP A 19 -5.33 10.70 -6.10
N TYR A 20 -4.58 11.36 -5.20
CA TYR A 20 -5.05 12.56 -4.51
C TYR A 20 -5.52 13.64 -5.50
N ARG A 21 -4.68 13.99 -6.48
CA ARG A 21 -5.00 15.04 -7.47
C ARG A 21 -6.21 14.68 -8.33
N ILE A 22 -6.31 13.42 -8.75
CA ILE A 22 -7.45 12.94 -9.53
C ILE A 22 -8.74 13.08 -8.72
N HIS A 23 -8.72 12.65 -7.46
CA HIS A 23 -9.88 12.77 -6.58
C HIS A 23 -10.22 14.23 -6.28
N GLU A 24 -9.24 15.10 -6.09
CA GLU A 24 -9.44 16.52 -5.86
C GLU A 24 -10.11 17.20 -7.06
N LEU A 25 -9.62 16.91 -8.28
CA LEU A 25 -10.21 17.40 -9.52
C LEU A 25 -11.64 16.88 -9.68
N ALA A 26 -11.88 15.59 -9.44
CA ALA A 26 -13.21 14.99 -9.51
C ALA A 26 -14.17 15.60 -8.47
N TYR A 27 -13.68 15.90 -7.26
CA TYR A 27 -14.48 16.56 -6.24
C TYR A 27 -14.86 17.99 -6.65
N ALA A 28 -13.91 18.74 -7.22
CA ALA A 28 -14.14 20.10 -7.69
C ALA A 28 -15.12 20.13 -8.87
N SER A 29 -14.93 19.25 -9.86
CA SER A 29 -15.76 19.22 -11.07
C SER A 29 -17.17 18.66 -10.82
N ASN A 30 -17.32 17.72 -9.88
CA ASN A 30 -18.55 16.94 -9.71
C ASN A 30 -19.40 17.36 -8.48
N LYS A 31 -19.21 18.58 -7.96
CA LYS A 31 -19.96 19.13 -6.80
C LYS A 31 -21.49 19.08 -6.97
N ALA A 32 -22.00 19.13 -8.21
CA ALA A 32 -23.44 19.03 -8.48
C ALA A 32 -23.98 17.60 -8.31
N SER A 33 -23.20 16.60 -8.69
CA SER A 33 -23.55 15.17 -8.73
C SER A 33 -23.34 14.46 -7.40
N LEU A 34 -22.47 15.03 -6.53
CA LEU A 34 -22.25 14.55 -5.18
C LEU A 34 -23.39 14.95 -4.25
N ARG A 35 -24.64 14.92 -4.71
CA ARG A 35 -25.82 15.29 -3.92
C ARG A 35 -26.69 14.06 -3.68
N ASP A 36 -27.23 13.94 -2.48
CA ASP A 36 -28.20 12.91 -2.13
C ASP A 36 -29.56 13.19 -2.80
N LYS A 37 -30.52 12.28 -2.63
CA LYS A 37 -31.89 12.45 -3.17
C LYS A 37 -32.62 13.68 -2.62
N LYS A 38 -32.10 14.31 -1.55
CA LYS A 38 -32.62 15.52 -0.91
C LYS A 38 -31.80 16.78 -1.28
N GLY A 39 -30.88 16.66 -2.24
CA GLY A 39 -30.05 17.76 -2.75
C GLY A 39 -28.86 18.13 -1.86
N ARG A 40 -28.56 17.38 -0.79
CA ARG A 40 -27.45 17.67 0.14
C ARG A 40 -26.16 17.03 -0.34
N LEU A 41 -25.03 17.72 -0.17
CA LEU A 41 -23.73 17.15 -0.54
C LEU A 41 -23.43 15.86 0.26
N ILE A 42 -23.20 14.75 -0.44
CA ILE A 42 -22.79 13.44 0.10
C ILE A 42 -21.46 13.59 0.84
N TYR A 43 -20.52 14.33 0.24
CA TYR A 43 -19.24 14.69 0.85
C TYR A 43 -19.14 16.21 0.98
N ALA A 44 -19.43 16.73 2.17
CA ALA A 44 -19.32 18.16 2.46
C ALA A 44 -17.87 18.69 2.46
N LYS A 45 -16.89 17.79 2.62
CA LYS A 45 -15.45 18.10 2.58
C LYS A 45 -14.73 17.06 1.74
N PHE A 46 -13.68 17.47 1.03
CA PHE A 46 -12.85 16.56 0.25
C PHE A 46 -12.23 15.45 1.10
N THR A 47 -11.81 15.77 2.33
CA THR A 47 -11.22 14.78 3.27
C THR A 47 -12.16 13.63 3.64
N LYS A 48 -13.47 13.78 3.44
CA LYS A 48 -14.43 12.67 3.60
C LYS A 48 -14.51 11.78 2.35
N LEU A 49 -14.16 12.31 1.18
CA LEU A 49 -14.09 11.55 -0.07
C LEU A 49 -12.76 10.79 -0.17
N TYR A 50 -11.64 11.45 0.14
CA TYR A 50 -10.31 10.87 0.06
C TYR A 50 -9.46 11.25 1.27
N ASP A 51 -8.85 10.23 1.88
CA ASP A 51 -8.00 10.35 3.07
C ASP A 51 -6.56 9.99 2.69
N TYR A 52 -5.76 11.04 2.46
CA TYR A 52 -4.38 10.93 2.00
C TYR A 52 -3.47 10.30 3.05
N GLU A 53 -3.61 10.69 4.31
CA GLU A 53 -2.80 10.14 5.41
C GLU A 53 -3.05 8.63 5.54
N ARG A 54 -4.31 8.21 5.45
CA ARG A 54 -4.66 6.78 5.48
C ARG A 54 -4.13 6.04 4.25
N ALA A 55 -4.03 6.69 3.09
CA ALA A 55 -3.43 6.10 1.89
C ALA A 55 -1.92 5.89 2.08
N LEU A 56 -1.20 6.86 2.64
CA LEU A 56 0.21 6.73 3.00
C LEU A 56 0.44 5.63 4.04
N ASP A 57 -0.41 5.54 5.06
CA ASP A 57 -0.31 4.50 6.09
C ASP A 57 -0.53 3.10 5.53
N ARG A 58 -1.47 2.94 4.61
CA ARG A 58 -1.69 1.67 3.89
C ARG A 58 -0.46 1.30 3.06
N LEU A 59 0.17 2.26 2.41
CA LEU A 59 1.39 2.02 1.64
C LEU A 59 2.52 1.55 2.55
N LYS A 60 2.74 2.22 3.68
CA LYS A 60 3.75 1.82 4.70
C LYS A 60 3.47 0.41 5.23
N LYS A 61 2.23 0.09 5.58
CA LYS A 61 1.82 -1.26 6.06
C LYS A 61 1.97 -2.34 4.99
N LYS A 62 1.79 -2.02 3.71
CA LYS A 62 2.01 -2.98 2.61
C LYS A 62 3.50 -3.30 2.44
N GLN A 63 4.38 -2.34 2.72
CA GLN A 63 5.83 -2.55 2.69
C GLN A 63 6.33 -3.41 3.85
N THR A 64 5.75 -3.28 5.05
CA THR A 64 6.11 -4.12 6.19
C THR A 64 5.68 -5.58 5.99
N LYS A 65 4.49 -5.83 5.46
CA LYS A 65 4.03 -7.19 5.13
C LYS A 65 4.88 -7.89 4.07
N LYS A 66 5.49 -7.15 3.13
CA LYS A 66 6.45 -7.73 2.16
C LYS A 66 7.78 -8.17 2.79
N LYS A 67 8.13 -7.66 3.97
CA LYS A 67 9.33 -8.05 4.72
C LYS A 67 9.08 -9.28 5.61
N GLU A 68 7.83 -9.57 5.95
CA GLU A 68 7.49 -10.77 6.71
C GLU A 68 7.70 -12.00 5.81
N MET A 69 8.66 -12.84 6.20
CA MET A 69 8.99 -14.07 5.50
C MET A 69 7.79 -15.01 5.55
N SER A 70 7.36 -15.57 4.42
CA SER A 70 6.17 -16.43 4.43
C SER A 70 6.40 -17.69 5.27
N PRO A 71 5.36 -18.23 5.94
CA PRO A 71 5.50 -19.44 6.77
C PRO A 71 6.09 -20.63 5.99
N GLN A 72 5.80 -20.70 4.69
CA GLN A 72 6.35 -21.75 3.81
C GLN A 72 7.85 -21.55 3.56
N LEU A 73 8.30 -20.30 3.36
CA LEU A 73 9.71 -19.97 3.20
C LEU A 73 10.50 -20.24 4.49
N GLU A 74 9.87 -20.01 5.64
CA GLU A 74 10.47 -20.23 6.95
C GLU A 74 10.62 -21.71 7.27
N ALA A 75 9.59 -22.51 6.97
CA ALA A 75 9.67 -23.97 7.04
C ALA A 75 10.77 -24.52 6.12
N TYR A 76 10.87 -23.99 4.89
CA TYR A 76 11.90 -24.38 3.93
C TYR A 76 13.32 -24.05 4.41
N LYS A 77 13.54 -22.86 4.98
CA LYS A 77 14.84 -22.50 5.59
C LYS A 77 15.23 -23.44 6.74
N ARG A 78 14.27 -23.81 7.60
CA ARG A 78 14.50 -24.77 8.70
C ARG A 78 14.90 -26.15 8.14
N PHE A 79 14.23 -26.60 7.09
CA PHE A 79 14.57 -27.85 6.40
C PHE A 79 15.99 -27.84 5.83
N LEU A 80 16.38 -26.77 5.12
CA LEU A 80 17.74 -26.63 4.60
C LEU A 80 18.80 -26.60 5.71
N ALA A 81 18.51 -25.92 6.83
CA ALA A 81 19.41 -25.88 7.98
C ALA A 81 19.58 -27.25 8.66
N GLN A 82 18.54 -28.08 8.69
CA GLN A 82 18.63 -29.47 9.18
C GLN A 82 19.45 -30.35 8.24
N LYS A 83 19.22 -30.23 6.92
CA LYS A 83 19.96 -30.98 5.90
C LYS A 83 21.47 -30.68 5.94
N ASN A 84 21.84 -29.42 6.17
CA ASN A 84 23.25 -29.03 6.28
C ASN A 84 23.92 -29.47 7.60
N LYS A 85 23.15 -29.77 8.65
CA LYS A 85 23.67 -30.31 9.93
C LYS A 85 23.84 -31.83 9.94
N GLY A 86 23.21 -32.54 9.00
CA GLY A 86 23.33 -34.00 8.84
C GLY A 86 24.34 -34.44 7.77
N GLY A 87 25.09 -33.51 7.17
CA GLY A 87 26.09 -33.77 6.13
C GLY A 87 27.51 -34.08 6.63
N ASP A 88 27.78 -33.88 7.92
CA ASP A 88 29.05 -34.26 8.58
C ASP A 88 28.93 -35.63 9.26
N GLY A 89 28.44 -36.61 8.52
CA GLY A 89 28.35 -38.00 8.95
C GLY A 89 28.65 -38.90 7.76
N SER A 90 29.91 -39.33 7.67
CA SER A 90 30.39 -40.43 6.83
C SER A 90 29.58 -41.71 7.00
#